data_AF-A0A8H9IIP5-F1
#
_entry.id   AF-A0A8H9IIP5-F1
#
_cell.length_a   1.000
_cell.length_b   1.000
_cell.length_c   1.000
_cell.angle_alpha   90.00
_cell.angle_beta   90.00
_cell.angle_gamma   90.00
#
_symmetry.space_group_name_H-M   'P 1'
#
loop_
_entity.id
_entity.type
_entity.pdbx_description
1 polymer ?
#
loop_
_entity_poly.entity_id
_entity_poly.type
_entity_poly.pdbx_seq_one_letter_code
_entity_poly.pdbx_strand_id
1 'polypeptide(L)'
;MSPKTTQMYYLVIKIEMKNHMKTREKSTLEQYRSITVRLLNSVEKLGNPPTPENVKHHVEHLVPQRGYAWLRLVKASLIEHYSQNNDPDGIELIDSISSENSKRKDLKTSAGKKKSITPAQLEKLRAHFKANVDNSKNIKPIIALVEATLIAGLRPSEWAFAQLIKSSDLPPDLISIFSDYSGDYPALLVENAKATNGRSFGKYRIIDLSGLDISAMSFINLALLYAQKYKTTNSDWDAFYQTIRCSLYNLIKAHLPSLKGVSLYTFRHQCIANLKLHYSPAEVAVMVGHGNDLTASEHYGKRKSGTSTSDLIKPNETDIPRVRQILSSKLSKRAFSDSHPEIPNA
;
A
#
# COMPACT_ATOMS: atom_id res chain seq x y z
N MET A 1 13.65 -16.26 -42.48
CA MET A 1 13.56 -16.81 -41.11
C MET A 1 12.66 -18.04 -41.12
N SER A 2 13.03 -19.12 -40.44
CA SER A 2 12.24 -20.34 -40.37
C SER A 2 10.93 -20.10 -39.61
N PRO A 3 9.77 -20.65 -40.05
CA PRO A 3 8.47 -20.49 -39.37
C PRO A 3 8.51 -20.86 -37.88
N LYS A 4 9.36 -21.83 -37.50
CA LYS A 4 9.55 -22.26 -36.10
C LYS A 4 10.22 -21.18 -35.24
N THR A 5 11.13 -20.39 -35.82
CA THR A 5 11.85 -19.33 -35.11
C THR A 5 10.94 -18.13 -34.84
N THR A 6 10.08 -17.77 -35.80
CA THR A 6 9.07 -16.72 -35.66
C THR A 6 8.03 -17.10 -34.59
N GLN A 7 7.59 -18.36 -34.56
CA GLN A 7 6.61 -18.84 -33.59
C GLN A 7 7.17 -18.93 -32.16
N MET A 8 8.46 -19.28 -32.02
CA MET A 8 9.21 -19.17 -30.75
C MET A 8 9.30 -17.72 -30.27
N TYR A 9 9.63 -16.78 -31.16
CA TYR A 9 9.68 -15.35 -30.84
C TYR A 9 8.33 -14.81 -30.34
N TYR A 10 7.24 -15.13 -31.05
CA TYR A 10 5.89 -14.75 -30.59
C TYR A 10 5.49 -15.39 -29.27
N LEU A 11 5.95 -16.62 -28.99
CA LEU A 11 5.69 -17.30 -27.72
C LEU A 11 6.47 -16.66 -26.57
N VAL A 12 7.75 -16.33 -26.78
CA VAL A 12 8.59 -15.63 -25.80
C VAL A 12 8.05 -14.23 -25.52
N ILE A 13 7.68 -13.47 -26.56
CA ILE A 13 7.03 -12.15 -26.40
C ILE A 13 5.69 -12.30 -25.66
N LYS A 14 4.86 -13.29 -26.00
CA LYS A 14 3.61 -13.56 -25.25
C LYS A 14 3.88 -13.90 -23.79
N ILE A 15 4.90 -14.69 -23.48
CA ILE A 15 5.28 -15.06 -22.12
C ILE A 15 5.84 -13.86 -21.35
N GLU A 16 6.67 -13.02 -21.98
CA GLU A 16 7.18 -11.77 -21.39
C GLU A 16 6.06 -10.76 -21.15
N MET A 17 5.12 -10.60 -22.08
CA MET A 17 3.90 -9.79 -21.92
C MET A 17 3.02 -10.32 -20.78
N LYS A 18 2.82 -11.65 -20.68
CA LYS A 18 2.08 -12.27 -19.57
C LYS A 18 2.77 -12.06 -18.22
N ASN A 19 4.10 -12.06 -18.20
CA ASN A 19 4.91 -11.81 -17.01
C ASN A 19 5.03 -10.31 -16.66
N HIS A 20 4.73 -9.41 -17.61
CA HIS A 20 4.69 -7.96 -17.43
C HIS A 20 3.29 -7.40 -17.12
N MET A 21 2.24 -8.19 -17.35
CA MET A 21 0.89 -7.85 -16.89
C MET A 21 0.82 -7.96 -15.37
N LYS A 22 1.12 -6.86 -14.69
CA LYS A 22 0.60 -6.60 -13.35
C LYS A 22 -0.90 -6.90 -13.41
N THR A 23 -1.41 -7.78 -12.55
CA THR A 23 -2.85 -8.01 -12.40
C THR A 23 -3.49 -6.71 -11.91
N ARG A 24 -3.91 -5.87 -12.85
CA ARG A 24 -4.58 -4.59 -12.58
C ARG A 24 -6.05 -4.86 -12.30
N GLU A 25 -6.58 -4.23 -11.26
CA GLU A 25 -8.02 -4.31 -10.99
C GLU A 25 -8.81 -3.68 -12.14
N LYS A 26 -10.04 -4.17 -12.34
CA LYS A 26 -10.95 -3.65 -13.37
C LYS A 26 -11.14 -2.13 -13.28
N SER A 27 -11.27 -1.59 -12.05
CA SER A 27 -11.36 -0.16 -11.78
C SER A 27 -10.13 0.63 -12.25
N THR A 28 -8.93 0.07 -12.13
CA THR A 28 -7.69 0.69 -12.60
C THR A 28 -7.66 0.73 -14.13
N LEU A 29 -8.10 -0.35 -14.79
CA LEU A 29 -8.18 -0.41 -16.25
C LEU A 29 -9.25 0.57 -16.79
N GLU A 30 -10.39 0.68 -16.11
CA GLU A 30 -11.43 1.67 -16.44
C GLU A 30 -10.91 3.11 -16.29
N GLN A 31 -10.16 3.40 -15.22
CA GLN A 31 -9.50 4.69 -15.04
C GLN A 31 -8.51 4.98 -16.17
N TYR A 32 -7.67 4.01 -16.54
CA TYR A 32 -6.70 4.17 -17.63
C TYR A 32 -7.39 4.45 -18.95
N ARG A 33 -8.43 3.68 -19.29
CA ARG A 33 -9.26 3.91 -20.48
C ARG A 33 -9.86 5.31 -20.48
N SER A 34 -10.44 5.75 -19.36
CA SER A 34 -11.01 7.09 -19.26
C SER A 34 -9.99 8.20 -19.47
N ILE A 35 -8.75 8.03 -18.96
CA ILE A 35 -7.67 9.00 -19.15
C ILE A 35 -7.20 9.02 -20.60
N THR A 36 -6.98 7.85 -21.18
CA THR A 36 -6.56 7.70 -22.58
C THR A 36 -7.57 8.35 -23.52
N VAL A 37 -8.86 8.01 -23.43
CA VAL A 37 -9.91 8.59 -24.29
C VAL A 37 -9.92 10.12 -24.19
N ARG A 38 -9.78 10.67 -22.98
CA ARG A 38 -9.73 12.14 -22.81
C ARG A 38 -8.52 12.76 -23.49
N LEU A 39 -7.36 12.10 -23.47
CA LEU A 39 -6.15 12.58 -24.12
C LEU A 39 -6.25 12.50 -25.64
N LEU A 40 -6.71 11.37 -26.18
CA LEU A 40 -6.87 11.20 -27.64
C LEU A 40 -7.87 12.24 -28.19
N ASN A 41 -9.02 12.40 -27.54
CA ASN A 41 -10.01 13.42 -27.92
C ASN A 41 -9.47 14.85 -27.79
N SER A 42 -8.53 15.10 -26.86
CA SER A 42 -7.89 16.41 -26.70
C SER A 42 -6.95 16.71 -27.87
N VAL A 43 -6.20 15.71 -28.34
CA VAL A 43 -5.34 15.81 -29.53
C VAL A 43 -6.18 16.05 -30.79
N GLU A 44 -7.27 15.30 -30.96
CA GLU A 44 -8.20 15.47 -32.08
C GLU A 44 -8.84 16.86 -32.10
N LYS A 45 -9.24 17.39 -30.94
CA LYS A 45 -9.80 18.75 -30.83
C LYS A 45 -8.80 19.85 -31.20
N LEU A 46 -7.50 19.57 -31.12
CA LEU A 46 -6.45 20.46 -31.59
C LEU A 46 -6.19 20.32 -33.11
N GLY A 47 -7.00 19.53 -33.82
CA GLY A 47 -6.89 19.32 -35.27
C GLY A 47 -5.83 18.31 -35.68
N ASN A 48 -5.26 17.56 -34.73
CA ASN A 48 -4.21 16.57 -35.00
C ASN A 48 -4.77 15.14 -34.89
N PRO A 49 -4.36 14.20 -35.76
CA PRO A 49 -4.70 12.80 -35.58
C PRO A 49 -4.04 12.27 -34.28
N PRO A 50 -4.69 11.38 -33.53
CA PRO A 50 -4.20 10.88 -32.25
C PRO A 50 -3.09 9.82 -32.39
N THR A 51 -2.07 10.10 -33.20
CA THR A 51 -0.88 9.23 -33.35
C THR A 51 0.01 9.30 -32.11
N PRO A 52 0.86 8.29 -31.86
CA PRO A 52 1.79 8.31 -30.73
C PRO A 52 2.63 9.59 -30.62
N GLU A 53 3.10 10.15 -31.74
CA GLU A 53 3.90 11.36 -31.80
C GLU A 53 3.08 12.59 -31.37
N ASN A 54 1.86 12.73 -31.90
CA ASN A 54 0.98 13.83 -31.56
C ASN A 54 0.51 13.76 -30.10
N VAL A 55 0.26 12.55 -29.60
CA VAL A 55 -0.06 12.31 -28.18
C VAL A 55 1.14 12.66 -27.30
N LYS A 56 2.36 12.22 -27.66
CA LYS A 56 3.59 12.58 -26.95
C LYS A 56 3.76 14.09 -26.87
N HIS A 57 3.67 14.78 -28.01
CA HIS A 57 3.80 16.23 -28.07
C HIS A 57 2.77 16.94 -27.20
N HIS A 58 1.51 16.48 -27.24
CA HIS A 58 0.45 17.03 -26.41
C HIS A 58 0.69 16.81 -24.92
N VAL A 59 1.16 15.61 -24.52
CA VAL A 59 1.52 15.34 -23.11
C VAL A 59 2.68 16.22 -22.67
N GLU A 60 3.75 16.34 -23.48
CA GLU A 60 4.91 17.19 -23.20
C GLU A 60 4.51 18.66 -23.02
N HIS A 61 3.59 19.18 -23.84
CA HIS A 61 3.03 20.52 -23.68
C HIS A 61 2.29 20.72 -22.35
N LEU A 62 1.63 19.66 -21.83
CA LEU A 62 0.90 19.69 -20.57
C LEU A 62 1.80 19.47 -19.34
N VAL A 63 2.98 18.86 -19.49
CA VAL A 63 3.89 18.54 -18.38
C VAL A 63 4.20 19.75 -17.47
N PRO A 64 4.58 20.94 -18.00
CA PRO A 64 4.84 22.13 -17.19
C PRO A 64 3.63 22.61 -16.37
N GLN A 65 2.43 22.27 -16.81
CA GLN A 65 1.17 22.72 -16.21
C GLN A 65 0.65 21.72 -15.16
N ARG A 66 1.19 20.50 -15.14
CA ARG A 66 0.69 19.36 -14.37
C ARG A 66 1.76 18.80 -13.42
N GLY A 67 1.31 18.07 -12.41
CA GLY A 67 2.22 17.48 -11.42
C GLY A 67 2.82 16.15 -11.86
N TYR A 68 3.96 15.77 -11.29
CA TYR A 68 4.63 14.49 -11.57
C TYR A 68 3.71 13.26 -11.44
N ALA A 69 2.81 13.25 -10.44
CA ALA A 69 1.85 12.17 -10.25
C ALA A 69 0.86 12.03 -11.43
N TRP A 70 0.49 13.14 -12.06
CA TRP A 70 -0.35 13.13 -13.27
C TRP A 70 0.41 12.50 -14.44
N LEU A 71 1.66 12.91 -14.68
CA LEU A 71 2.47 12.38 -15.78
C LEU A 71 2.65 10.86 -15.64
N ARG A 72 2.95 10.38 -14.43
CA ARG A 72 3.04 8.94 -14.16
C ARG A 72 1.77 8.17 -14.51
N LEU A 73 0.61 8.73 -14.18
CA LEU A 73 -0.68 8.10 -14.43
C LEU A 73 -1.01 8.10 -15.93
N VAL A 74 -0.73 9.20 -16.61
CA VAL A 74 -0.88 9.32 -18.07
C VAL A 74 0.01 8.33 -18.80
N LYS A 75 1.31 8.28 -18.50
CA LYS A 75 2.24 7.31 -19.10
C LYS A 75 1.73 5.88 -18.91
N ALA A 76 1.33 5.51 -17.70
CA ALA A 76 0.78 4.18 -17.43
C ALA A 76 -0.49 3.86 -18.22
N SER A 77 -1.37 4.84 -18.44
CA SER A 77 -2.62 4.68 -19.19
C SER A 77 -2.38 4.52 -20.69
N LEU A 78 -1.46 5.31 -21.24
CA LEU A 78 -1.08 5.26 -22.65
C LEU A 78 -0.26 4.01 -23.00
N ILE A 79 0.71 3.62 -22.16
CA ILE A 79 1.47 2.38 -22.34
C ILE A 79 0.53 1.17 -22.34
N GLU A 80 -0.48 1.15 -21.45
CA GLU A 80 -1.50 0.09 -21.45
C GLU A 80 -2.30 0.08 -22.76
N HIS A 81 -2.69 1.26 -23.27
CA HIS A 81 -3.41 1.38 -24.53
C HIS A 81 -2.59 0.88 -25.73
N TYR A 82 -1.35 1.35 -25.88
CA TYR A 82 -0.47 0.93 -26.98
C TYR A 82 -0.11 -0.56 -26.87
N SER A 83 0.07 -1.08 -25.66
CA SER A 83 0.25 -2.52 -25.44
C SER A 83 -0.97 -3.34 -25.88
N GLN A 84 -2.20 -2.85 -25.67
CA GLN A 84 -3.43 -3.54 -26.11
C GLN A 84 -3.60 -3.50 -27.64
N ASN A 85 -3.02 -2.50 -28.29
CA ASN A 85 -3.04 -2.35 -29.75
C ASN A 85 -1.81 -2.94 -30.46
N ASN A 86 -0.90 -3.58 -29.72
CA ASN A 86 0.38 -4.09 -30.24
C ASN A 86 1.24 -3.03 -30.95
N ASP A 87 1.31 -1.84 -30.35
CA ASP A 87 2.09 -0.70 -30.85
C ASP A 87 3.34 -0.47 -29.98
N PRO A 88 4.48 -1.14 -30.29
CA PRO A 88 5.71 -1.00 -29.50
C PRO A 88 6.33 0.39 -29.61
N ASP A 89 6.23 1.04 -30.77
CA ASP A 89 6.79 2.37 -31.02
C ASP A 89 6.08 3.42 -30.16
N GLY A 90 4.75 3.31 -30.04
CA GLY A 90 3.97 4.14 -29.13
C GLY A 90 4.32 3.94 -27.65
N ILE A 91 4.70 2.73 -27.23
CA ILE A 91 5.18 2.47 -25.87
C ILE A 91 6.50 3.21 -25.64
N GLU A 92 7.46 3.07 -26.56
CA GLU A 92 8.78 3.69 -26.47
C GLU A 92 8.68 5.22 -26.42
N LEU A 93 7.88 5.82 -27.32
CA LEU A 93 7.65 7.27 -27.38
C LEU A 93 7.06 7.83 -26.10
N ILE A 94 6.09 7.15 -25.50
CA ILE A 94 5.50 7.60 -24.24
C ILE A 94 6.48 7.40 -23.07
N ASP A 95 7.24 6.30 -23.07
CA ASP A 95 8.19 6.05 -22.00
C ASP A 95 9.38 7.01 -22.02
N SER A 96 9.71 7.58 -23.18
CA SER A 96 10.74 8.61 -23.32
C SER A 96 10.36 9.99 -22.75
N ILE A 97 9.07 10.24 -22.43
CA ILE A 97 8.62 11.53 -21.92
C ILE A 97 9.29 11.83 -20.57
N SER A 98 10.08 12.90 -20.55
CA SER A 98 10.80 13.38 -19.37
C SER A 98 9.88 13.99 -18.31
N SER A 99 10.21 13.76 -17.05
CA SER A 99 9.53 14.38 -15.90
C SER A 99 10.17 15.67 -15.40
N GLU A 100 11.30 16.09 -15.97
CA GLU A 100 12.13 17.20 -15.46
C GLU A 100 11.34 18.50 -15.28
N ASN A 101 10.49 18.83 -16.26
CA ASN A 101 9.68 20.04 -16.28
C ASN A 101 8.32 19.90 -15.60
N SER A 102 8.04 18.76 -14.94
CA SER A 102 6.76 18.58 -14.23
C SER A 102 6.64 19.60 -13.11
N LYS A 103 5.48 20.25 -12.99
CA LYS A 103 5.20 21.17 -11.88
C LYS A 103 5.38 20.44 -10.55
N ARG A 104 6.43 20.80 -9.80
CA ARG A 104 6.60 20.34 -8.42
C ARG A 104 5.52 21.04 -7.58
N LYS A 105 4.36 20.38 -7.41
CA LYS A 105 3.48 20.77 -6.33
C LYS A 105 4.19 20.40 -5.03
N ASP A 106 4.31 21.36 -4.11
CA ASP A 106 4.53 21.11 -2.69
C ASP A 106 3.30 20.39 -2.13
N LEU A 107 3.11 19.15 -2.59
CA LEU A 107 2.10 18.28 -2.02
C LEU A 107 2.57 18.02 -0.61
N LYS A 108 1.76 18.43 0.37
CA LYS A 108 1.79 17.90 1.74
C LYS A 108 1.48 16.40 1.65
N THR A 109 2.43 15.63 1.15
CA THR A 109 2.33 14.18 1.03
C THR A 109 2.46 13.56 2.41
N SER A 110 2.25 12.25 2.48
CA SER A 110 2.57 11.45 3.67
C SER A 110 4.02 11.62 4.15
N ALA A 111 4.93 12.19 3.35
CA ALA A 111 6.29 12.51 3.76
C ALA A 111 6.35 13.45 4.98
N GLY A 112 5.37 14.36 5.14
CA GLY A 112 5.30 15.26 6.29
C GLY A 112 4.72 14.62 7.56
N LYS A 113 4.25 13.37 7.51
CA LYS A 113 3.77 12.65 8.69
C LYS A 113 4.95 12.12 9.49
N LYS A 114 4.84 12.15 10.82
CA LYS A 114 5.83 11.50 11.68
C LYS A 114 5.81 9.99 11.41
N LYS A 115 7.00 9.40 11.32
CA LYS A 115 7.21 7.96 11.07
C LYS A 115 7.56 7.16 12.34
N SER A 116 7.51 7.82 13.49
CA SER A 116 7.72 7.22 14.80
C SER A 116 7.07 8.09 15.86
N ILE A 117 6.87 7.50 17.03
CA ILE A 117 6.41 8.20 18.23
C ILE A 117 7.23 7.67 19.42
N THR A 118 7.82 8.57 20.21
CA THR A 118 8.61 8.15 21.37
C THR A 118 7.70 7.73 22.53
N PRO A 119 8.19 6.94 23.51
CA PRO A 119 7.40 6.57 24.69
C PRO A 119 6.81 7.78 25.42
N ALA A 120 7.59 8.85 25.64
CA ALA A 120 7.11 10.08 26.27
C ALA A 120 6.03 10.80 25.44
N GLN A 121 6.13 10.78 24.11
CA GLN A 121 5.12 11.35 23.23
C GLN A 121 3.81 10.55 23.24
N LEU A 122 3.93 9.21 23.26
CA LEU A 122 2.79 8.30 23.36
C LEU A 122 2.08 8.47 24.70
N GLU A 123 2.84 8.56 25.80
CA GLU A 123 2.28 8.78 27.13
C GLU A 123 1.56 10.12 27.23
N LYS A 124 2.14 11.19 26.68
CA LYS A 124 1.47 12.50 26.59
C LYS A 124 0.15 12.42 25.83
N LEU A 125 0.09 11.65 24.75
CA LEU A 125 -1.14 11.44 23.99
C LEU A 125 -2.18 10.63 24.78
N ARG A 126 -1.76 9.53 25.43
CA ARG A 126 -2.61 8.69 26.27
C ARG A 126 -3.17 9.45 27.48
N ALA A 127 -2.36 10.26 28.14
CA ALA A 127 -2.79 11.14 29.21
C ALA A 127 -3.86 12.12 28.75
N HIS A 128 -3.68 12.74 27.57
CA HIS A 128 -4.69 13.61 26.99
C HIS A 128 -5.98 12.86 26.65
N PHE A 129 -5.90 11.65 26.08
CA PHE A 129 -7.06 10.80 25.82
C PHE A 129 -7.81 10.46 27.10
N LYS A 130 -7.11 10.04 28.17
CA LYS A 130 -7.71 9.73 29.47
C LYS A 130 -8.46 10.91 30.05
N ALA A 131 -7.87 12.11 30.00
CA ALA A 131 -8.48 13.33 30.53
C ALA A 131 -9.69 13.85 29.71
N ASN A 132 -9.86 13.40 28.46
CA ASN A 132 -10.85 13.95 27.52
C ASN A 132 -11.74 12.87 26.91
N VAL A 133 -11.80 11.67 27.49
CA VAL A 133 -12.44 10.49 26.88
C VAL A 133 -13.92 10.70 26.57
N ASP A 134 -14.61 11.52 27.36
CA ASP A 134 -16.04 11.84 27.21
C ASP A 134 -16.32 13.20 26.55
N ASN A 135 -15.28 13.96 26.20
CA ASN A 135 -15.44 15.31 25.63
C ASN A 135 -15.91 15.29 24.17
N SER A 136 -15.80 14.15 23.48
CA SER A 136 -16.34 13.97 22.13
C SER A 136 -16.57 12.50 21.81
N LYS A 137 -17.65 12.24 21.06
CA LYS A 137 -17.97 10.92 20.50
C LYS A 137 -16.85 10.30 19.65
N ASN A 138 -15.91 11.11 19.17
CA ASN A 138 -14.80 10.66 18.32
C ASN A 138 -13.58 10.17 19.13
N ILE A 139 -13.44 10.53 20.41
CA ILE A 139 -12.24 10.22 21.19
C ILE A 139 -12.09 8.71 21.41
N LYS A 140 -13.16 8.02 21.81
CA LYS A 140 -13.15 6.57 22.02
C LYS A 140 -12.75 5.78 20.75
N PRO A 141 -13.33 6.05 19.56
CA PRO A 141 -12.84 5.42 18.34
C PRO A 141 -11.42 5.82 17.94
N ILE A 142 -10.98 7.06 18.21
CA ILE A 142 -9.57 7.46 18.00
C ILE A 142 -8.65 6.60 18.86
N ILE A 143 -8.93 6.47 20.17
CA ILE A 143 -8.13 5.66 21.09
C ILE A 143 -8.04 4.22 20.58
N ALA A 144 -9.19 3.61 20.29
CA ALA A 144 -9.25 2.24 19.82
C ALA A 144 -8.40 2.03 18.57
N LEU A 145 -8.56 2.86 17.54
CA LEU A 145 -7.79 2.75 16.30
C LEU A 145 -6.30 3.07 16.47
N VAL A 146 -5.94 4.02 17.33
CA VAL A 146 -4.54 4.36 17.62
C VAL A 146 -3.82 3.20 18.30
N GLU A 147 -4.38 2.68 19.39
CA GLU A 147 -3.77 1.59 20.16
C GLU A 147 -3.75 0.29 19.35
N ALA A 148 -4.87 -0.09 18.74
CA ALA A 148 -4.94 -1.29 17.92
C ALA A 148 -3.97 -1.23 16.71
N THR A 149 -3.80 -0.06 16.09
CA THR A 149 -2.83 0.11 14.98
C THR A 149 -1.38 0.08 15.48
N LEU A 150 -1.11 0.54 16.70
CA LEU A 150 0.21 0.42 17.33
C LEU A 150 0.56 -1.04 17.64
N ILE A 151 -0.44 -1.85 17.99
CA ILE A 151 -0.31 -3.27 18.33
C ILE A 151 -0.18 -4.12 17.05
N ALA A 152 -1.19 -4.10 16.18
CA ALA A 152 -1.30 -5.04 15.05
C ALA A 152 -0.84 -4.44 13.71
N GLY A 153 -0.55 -3.14 13.66
CA GLY A 153 0.07 -2.51 12.50
C GLY A 153 -0.81 -2.41 11.26
N LEU A 154 -2.12 -2.65 11.32
CA LEU A 154 -3.02 -2.58 10.16
C LEU A 154 -3.02 -1.18 9.50
N ARG A 155 -3.24 -1.13 8.18
CA ARG A 155 -3.55 0.14 7.51
C ARG A 155 -4.97 0.55 7.93
N PRO A 156 -5.29 1.85 7.95
CA PRO A 156 -6.63 2.27 8.29
C PRO A 156 -7.72 1.55 7.48
N SER A 157 -7.58 1.46 6.16
CA SER A 157 -8.54 0.77 5.29
C SER A 157 -8.67 -0.75 5.54
N GLU A 158 -7.69 -1.37 6.19
CA GLU A 158 -7.71 -2.82 6.48
C GLU A 158 -8.62 -3.14 7.67
N TRP A 159 -8.79 -2.20 8.62
CA TRP A 159 -9.65 -2.41 9.79
C TRP A 159 -11.10 -2.70 9.42
N ALA A 160 -11.61 -2.07 8.36
CA ALA A 160 -12.98 -2.25 7.88
C ALA A 160 -13.31 -3.72 7.56
N PHE A 161 -12.32 -4.51 7.11
CA PHE A 161 -12.52 -5.88 6.64
C PHE A 161 -11.82 -6.92 7.50
N ALA A 162 -11.17 -6.51 8.59
CA ALA A 162 -10.53 -7.43 9.51
C ALA A 162 -11.57 -8.24 10.28
N GLN A 163 -11.27 -9.53 10.50
CA GLN A 163 -12.12 -10.46 11.24
C GLN A 163 -11.32 -11.15 12.33
N LEU A 164 -11.87 -11.19 13.54
CA LEU A 164 -11.28 -11.93 14.65
C LEU A 164 -11.75 -13.38 14.62
N ILE A 165 -10.81 -14.31 14.54
CA ILE A 165 -11.04 -15.74 14.58
C ILE A 165 -10.57 -16.25 15.94
N LYS A 166 -11.48 -16.86 16.71
CA LYS A 166 -11.25 -17.18 18.12
C LYS A 166 -10.73 -18.60 18.36
N SER A 167 -10.99 -19.53 17.45
CA SER A 167 -10.57 -20.92 17.54
C SER A 167 -10.43 -21.52 16.14
N SER A 168 -9.97 -22.78 16.11
CA SER A 168 -9.92 -23.62 14.92
C SER A 168 -11.29 -24.02 14.37
N ASP A 169 -12.38 -23.69 15.05
CA ASP A 169 -13.75 -23.96 14.59
C ASP A 169 -14.14 -22.92 13.53
N LEU A 170 -13.69 -23.17 12.31
CA LEU A 170 -13.79 -22.22 11.21
C LEU A 170 -15.11 -22.37 10.44
N PRO A 171 -15.73 -21.26 10.03
CA PRO A 171 -16.76 -21.25 9.00
C PRO A 171 -16.27 -21.92 7.69
N PRO A 172 -17.15 -22.60 6.93
CA PRO A 172 -16.75 -23.31 5.71
C PRO A 172 -16.00 -22.47 4.68
N ASP A 173 -16.35 -21.19 4.55
CA ASP A 173 -15.72 -20.23 3.63
C ASP A 173 -14.30 -19.82 4.05
N LEU A 174 -13.93 -20.02 5.32
CA LEU A 174 -12.60 -19.69 5.84
C LEU A 174 -11.64 -20.88 5.90
N ILE A 175 -12.13 -22.12 5.78
CA ILE A 175 -11.29 -23.34 5.85
C ILE A 175 -10.13 -23.27 4.85
N SER A 176 -10.42 -22.90 3.60
CA SER A 176 -9.38 -22.81 2.57
C SER A 176 -8.32 -21.75 2.86
N ILE A 177 -8.71 -20.63 3.47
CA ILE A 177 -7.81 -19.52 3.80
C ILE A 177 -6.88 -19.90 4.97
N PHE A 178 -7.39 -20.66 5.93
CA PHE A 178 -6.67 -21.09 7.12
C PHE A 178 -6.04 -22.49 6.99
N SER A 179 -6.16 -23.14 5.83
CA SER A 179 -5.63 -24.48 5.60
C SER A 179 -4.13 -24.60 5.91
N ASP A 180 -3.37 -23.54 5.62
CA ASP A 180 -1.93 -23.45 5.89
C ASP A 180 -1.62 -22.61 7.15
N TYR A 181 -2.60 -22.30 8.01
CA TYR A 181 -2.33 -21.51 9.21
C TYR A 181 -1.55 -22.34 10.25
N SER A 182 -0.37 -21.88 10.62
CA SER A 182 0.51 -22.58 11.56
C SER A 182 0.61 -21.93 12.95
N GLY A 183 -0.18 -20.87 13.21
CA GLY A 183 -0.16 -20.13 14.47
C GLY A 183 -1.22 -20.60 15.46
N ASP A 184 -1.29 -19.89 16.59
CA ASP A 184 -2.25 -20.10 17.66
C ASP A 184 -3.47 -19.16 17.53
N TYR A 185 -4.48 -19.37 18.37
CA TYR A 185 -5.65 -18.50 18.45
C TYR A 185 -5.61 -17.62 19.72
N PRO A 186 -6.23 -16.43 19.71
CA PRO A 186 -7.00 -15.84 18.61
C PRO A 186 -6.12 -15.35 17.45
N ALA A 187 -6.70 -15.31 16.24
CA ALA A 187 -6.06 -14.86 15.02
C ALA A 187 -6.86 -13.74 14.36
N LEU A 188 -6.17 -12.83 13.66
CA LEU A 188 -6.78 -11.76 12.89
C LEU A 188 -6.64 -12.04 11.40
N LEU A 189 -7.76 -12.33 10.74
CA LEU A 189 -7.84 -12.41 9.29
C LEU A 189 -7.92 -10.99 8.72
N VAL A 190 -7.01 -10.64 7.81
CA VAL A 190 -6.94 -9.32 7.19
C VAL A 190 -6.83 -9.42 5.69
N GLU A 191 -7.70 -8.71 4.97
CA GLU A 191 -7.52 -8.48 3.54
C GLU A 191 -6.43 -7.44 3.29
N ASN A 192 -5.41 -7.80 2.52
CA ASN A 192 -4.30 -6.91 2.23
C ASN A 192 -4.76 -5.78 1.30
N ALA A 193 -4.71 -4.52 1.78
CA ALA A 193 -5.08 -3.36 0.95
C ALA A 193 -4.16 -3.15 -0.27
N LYS A 194 -3.03 -3.88 -0.35
CA LYS A 194 -2.11 -3.90 -1.49
C LYS A 194 -2.16 -5.22 -2.28
N ALA A 195 -3.15 -6.08 -2.05
CA ALA A 195 -3.38 -7.25 -2.90
C ALA A 195 -3.64 -6.83 -4.36
N THR A 196 -4.17 -5.63 -4.53
CA THR A 196 -4.37 -5.00 -5.83
C THR A 196 -3.01 -4.74 -6.51
N ASN A 197 -2.87 -5.13 -7.78
CA ASN A 197 -1.68 -4.88 -8.59
C ASN A 197 -0.39 -5.64 -8.18
N GLY A 198 -0.51 -6.81 -7.52
CA GLY A 198 0.64 -7.67 -7.19
C GLY A 198 1.62 -7.06 -6.19
N ARG A 199 1.14 -6.16 -5.31
CA ARG A 199 1.96 -5.45 -4.31
C ARG A 199 1.91 -6.07 -2.91
N SER A 200 1.27 -7.23 -2.79
CA SER A 200 1.18 -8.09 -1.60
C SER A 200 1.67 -9.50 -1.92
N PHE A 201 1.89 -10.33 -0.90
CA PHE A 201 2.18 -11.77 -1.05
C PHE A 201 0.93 -12.65 -1.18
N GLY A 202 -0.25 -12.06 -0.99
CA GLY A 202 -1.54 -12.74 -1.09
C GLY A 202 -2.72 -11.78 -0.89
N LYS A 203 -3.93 -12.26 -1.17
CA LYS A 203 -5.18 -11.53 -0.92
C LYS A 203 -5.38 -11.30 0.58
N TYR A 204 -5.21 -12.35 1.37
CA TYR A 204 -5.33 -12.32 2.82
C TYR A 204 -3.97 -12.45 3.49
N ARG A 205 -3.89 -12.03 4.75
CA ARG A 205 -2.88 -12.43 5.72
C ARG A 205 -3.57 -12.80 7.02
N ILE A 206 -2.96 -13.72 7.75
CA ILE A 206 -3.40 -14.12 9.08
C ILE A 206 -2.34 -13.63 10.06
N ILE A 207 -2.77 -12.90 11.09
CA ILE A 207 -1.90 -12.41 12.17
C ILE A 207 -2.28 -13.17 13.43
N ASP A 208 -1.32 -13.88 14.00
CA ASP A 208 -1.50 -14.57 15.26
C ASP A 208 -1.47 -13.54 16.42
N LEU A 209 -2.53 -13.54 17.25
CA LEU A 209 -2.71 -12.64 18.39
C LEU A 209 -2.56 -13.35 19.74
N SER A 210 -2.18 -14.64 19.77
CA SER A 210 -2.04 -15.45 20.99
C SER A 210 -0.99 -14.90 21.97
N GLY A 211 -0.01 -14.15 21.46
CA GLY A 211 1.01 -13.49 22.25
C GLY A 211 0.56 -12.17 22.90
N LEU A 212 -0.69 -11.74 22.69
CA LEU A 212 -1.20 -10.47 23.22
C LEU A 212 -1.87 -10.65 24.58
N ASP A 213 -1.64 -9.69 25.47
CA ASP A 213 -2.31 -9.62 26.76
C ASP A 213 -3.78 -9.17 26.62
N ILE A 214 -4.52 -9.24 27.73
CA ILE A 214 -5.95 -8.87 27.77
C ILE A 214 -6.16 -7.40 27.40
N SER A 215 -5.23 -6.52 27.79
CA SER A 215 -5.31 -5.08 27.52
C SER A 215 -5.17 -4.79 26.02
N ALA A 216 -4.15 -5.33 25.37
CA ALA A 216 -3.94 -5.23 23.94
C ALA A 216 -5.11 -5.83 23.16
N MET A 217 -5.57 -7.01 23.55
CA MET A 217 -6.75 -7.65 22.96
C MET A 217 -8.01 -6.80 23.09
N SER A 218 -8.18 -6.07 24.20
CA SER A 218 -9.33 -5.17 24.39
C SER A 218 -9.33 -4.03 23.36
N PHE A 219 -8.17 -3.45 23.05
CA PHE A 219 -8.06 -2.43 22.00
C PHE A 219 -8.32 -2.98 20.60
N ILE A 220 -7.83 -4.18 20.28
CA ILE A 220 -8.14 -4.87 19.01
C ILE A 220 -9.65 -5.04 18.86
N ASN A 221 -10.32 -5.57 19.89
CA ASN A 221 -11.76 -5.77 19.88
C ASN A 221 -12.53 -4.45 19.72
N LEU A 222 -12.14 -3.39 20.44
CA LEU A 222 -12.77 -2.07 20.29
C LEU A 222 -12.60 -1.50 18.88
N ALA A 223 -11.40 -1.65 18.27
CA ALA A 223 -11.17 -1.18 16.91
C ALA A 223 -12.04 -1.93 15.90
N LEU A 224 -12.18 -3.25 16.05
CA LEU A 224 -13.08 -4.07 15.23
C LEU A 224 -14.54 -3.68 15.41
N LEU A 225 -14.99 -3.45 16.65
CA LEU A 225 -16.36 -3.03 16.95
C LEU A 225 -16.68 -1.68 16.29
N TYR A 226 -15.78 -0.70 16.39
CA TYR A 226 -15.96 0.57 15.68
C TYR A 226 -15.92 0.38 14.16
N ALA A 227 -15.01 -0.45 13.64
CA ALA A 227 -14.95 -0.71 12.21
C ALA A 227 -16.25 -1.33 11.67
N GLN A 228 -16.77 -2.35 12.33
CA GLN A 228 -18.02 -3.02 11.95
C GLN A 228 -19.22 -2.08 12.04
N LYS A 229 -19.29 -1.24 13.09
CA LYS A 229 -20.37 -0.26 13.26
C LYS A 229 -20.52 0.71 12.08
N TYR A 230 -19.43 1.08 11.42
CA TYR A 230 -19.41 2.06 10.33
C TYR A 230 -19.18 1.42 8.95
N LYS A 231 -19.28 0.09 8.84
CA LYS A 231 -19.05 -0.67 7.60
C LYS A 231 -20.36 -1.21 7.01
N THR A 232 -21.37 -0.36 6.91
CA THR A 232 -22.57 -0.66 6.10
C THR A 232 -22.26 -0.61 4.61
N THR A 233 -21.37 0.30 4.19
CA THR A 233 -20.81 0.41 2.83
C THR A 233 -19.35 0.86 2.87
N ASN A 234 -18.63 0.79 1.74
CA ASN A 234 -17.28 1.36 1.62
C ASN A 234 -17.26 2.87 1.89
N SER A 235 -18.29 3.60 1.42
CA SER A 235 -18.40 5.04 1.62
C SER A 235 -18.59 5.42 3.09
N ASP A 236 -19.30 4.60 3.87
CA ASP A 236 -19.52 4.86 5.29
C ASP A 236 -18.23 4.74 6.09
N TRP A 237 -17.43 3.72 5.78
CA TRP A 237 -16.11 3.57 6.37
C TRP A 237 -15.19 4.74 6.02
N ASP A 238 -15.16 5.15 4.74
CA ASP A 238 -14.31 6.26 4.29
C ASP A 238 -14.69 7.58 4.97
N ALA A 239 -16.00 7.86 5.11
CA ALA A 239 -16.50 9.02 5.82
C ALA A 239 -16.10 8.98 7.30
N PHE A 240 -16.31 7.84 7.98
CA PHE A 240 -15.92 7.64 9.36
C PHE A 240 -14.41 7.82 9.57
N TYR A 241 -13.58 7.15 8.76
CA TYR A 241 -12.13 7.27 8.83
C TYR A 241 -11.68 8.71 8.59
N GLN A 242 -12.29 9.42 7.64
CA GLN A 242 -11.99 10.82 7.39
C GLN A 242 -12.34 11.68 8.60
N THR A 243 -13.46 11.44 9.27
CA THR A 243 -13.83 12.11 10.54
C THR A 243 -12.76 11.85 11.61
N ILE A 244 -12.41 10.59 11.87
CA ILE A 244 -11.40 10.22 12.89
C ILE A 244 -10.04 10.85 12.58
N ARG A 245 -9.61 10.84 11.32
CA ARG A 245 -8.34 11.42 10.88
C ARG A 245 -8.31 12.94 11.10
N CYS A 246 -9.38 13.65 10.76
CA CYS A 246 -9.49 15.08 10.95
C CYS A 246 -9.57 15.45 12.45
N SER A 247 -10.34 14.70 13.23
CA SER A 247 -10.45 14.91 14.68
C SER A 247 -9.11 14.70 15.39
N LEU A 248 -8.37 13.63 15.07
CA LEU A 248 -7.02 13.41 15.62
C LEU A 248 -6.06 14.56 15.25
N TYR A 249 -6.09 15.01 13.98
CA TYR A 249 -5.27 16.13 13.53
C TYR A 249 -5.60 17.43 14.28
N ASN A 250 -6.89 17.75 14.42
CA ASN A 250 -7.33 18.97 15.10
C ASN A 250 -6.99 18.93 16.60
N LEU A 251 -7.20 17.79 17.25
CA LEU A 251 -6.82 17.58 18.65
C LEU A 251 -5.31 17.82 18.85
N ILE A 252 -4.48 17.21 18.01
CA ILE A 252 -3.02 17.38 18.07
C ILE A 252 -2.65 18.84 17.85
N LYS A 253 -3.24 19.48 16.83
CA LYS A 253 -2.96 20.88 16.50
C LYS A 253 -3.30 21.83 17.65
N ALA A 254 -4.43 21.60 18.32
CA ALA A 254 -4.94 22.49 19.38
C ALA A 254 -4.24 22.25 20.73
N HIS A 255 -4.02 21.00 21.12
CA HIS A 255 -3.65 20.66 22.49
C HIS A 255 -2.27 20.03 22.63
N LEU A 256 -1.71 19.46 21.55
CA LEU A 256 -0.47 18.71 21.58
C LEU A 256 0.47 19.13 20.44
N PRO A 257 0.86 20.42 20.33
CA PRO A 257 1.65 20.92 19.20
C PRO A 257 3.00 20.21 19.03
N SER A 258 3.58 19.69 20.11
CA SER A 258 4.79 18.84 20.08
C SER A 258 4.60 17.52 19.30
N LEU A 259 3.36 17.09 19.09
CA LEU A 259 2.97 15.90 18.34
C LEU A 259 2.52 16.22 16.90
N LYS A 260 2.78 17.45 16.40
CA LYS A 260 2.47 17.83 15.02
C LYS A 260 2.97 16.76 14.03
N GLY A 261 2.08 16.36 13.12
CA GLY A 261 2.35 15.35 12.10
C GLY A 261 2.09 13.89 12.54
N VAL A 262 1.73 13.63 13.81
CA VAL A 262 1.24 12.31 14.23
C VAL A 262 -0.09 11.99 13.54
N SER A 263 -0.25 10.75 13.09
CA SER A 263 -1.47 10.22 12.47
C SER A 263 -1.57 8.71 12.68
N LEU A 264 -2.67 8.07 12.27
CA LEU A 264 -2.80 6.60 12.30
C LEU A 264 -1.64 5.86 11.60
N TYR A 265 -1.08 6.44 10.54
CA TYR A 265 0.10 5.89 9.88
C TYR A 265 1.36 5.94 10.75
N THR A 266 1.48 6.93 11.64
CA THR A 266 2.59 7.01 12.60
C THR A 266 2.62 5.79 13.51
N PHE A 267 1.45 5.37 14.02
CA PHE A 267 1.35 4.19 14.89
C PHE A 267 1.64 2.90 14.12
N ARG A 268 1.19 2.78 12.86
CA ARG A 268 1.59 1.66 12.00
C ARG A 268 3.11 1.63 11.79
N HIS A 269 3.74 2.78 11.56
CA HIS A 269 5.19 2.85 11.42
C HIS A 269 5.90 2.47 12.72
N GLN A 270 5.36 2.87 13.87
CA GLN A 270 5.89 2.50 15.16
C GLN A 270 5.74 0.99 15.45
N CYS A 271 4.58 0.40 15.15
CA CYS A 271 4.38 -1.06 15.20
C CYS A 271 5.46 -1.80 14.41
N ILE A 272 5.69 -1.40 13.15
CA ILE A 272 6.74 -1.98 12.30
C ILE A 272 8.13 -1.80 12.92
N ALA A 273 8.42 -0.64 13.54
CA ALA A 273 9.69 -0.41 14.21
C ALA A 273 9.87 -1.33 15.43
N ASN A 274 8.81 -1.56 16.21
CA ASN A 274 8.80 -2.47 17.35
C ASN A 274 9.01 -3.91 16.88
N LEU A 275 8.26 -4.37 15.88
CA LEU A 275 8.40 -5.73 15.33
C LEU A 275 9.82 -5.98 14.78
N LYS A 276 10.41 -4.99 14.12
CA LYS A 276 11.80 -5.06 13.62
C LYS A 276 12.85 -5.23 14.72
N LEU A 277 12.51 -5.09 16.01
CA LEU A 277 13.42 -5.42 17.12
C LEU A 277 13.53 -6.93 17.36
N HIS A 278 12.48 -7.69 17.04
CA HIS A 278 12.33 -9.10 17.41
C HIS A 278 12.29 -10.04 16.20
N TYR A 279 11.84 -9.55 15.04
CA TYR A 279 11.57 -10.36 13.86
C TYR A 279 12.44 -9.98 12.66
N SER A 280 12.65 -10.95 11.77
CA SER A 280 13.29 -10.75 10.47
C SER A 280 12.41 -9.91 9.53
N PRO A 281 12.99 -9.30 8.48
CA PRO A 281 12.23 -8.53 7.50
C PRO A 281 11.06 -9.30 6.89
N ALA A 282 11.25 -10.59 6.58
CA ALA A 282 10.22 -11.42 5.96
C ALA A 282 9.05 -11.69 6.92
N GLU A 283 9.33 -11.99 8.18
CA GLU A 283 8.30 -12.17 9.22
C GLU A 283 7.50 -10.88 9.46
N VAL A 284 8.18 -9.74 9.55
CA VAL A 284 7.52 -8.42 9.64
C VAL A 284 6.61 -8.22 8.44
N ALA A 285 7.07 -8.53 7.23
CA ALA A 285 6.32 -8.36 6.00
C ALA A 285 5.08 -9.25 5.90
N VAL A 286 5.14 -10.48 6.41
CA VAL A 286 3.96 -11.34 6.59
C VAL A 286 2.92 -10.60 7.45
N MET A 287 3.30 -10.20 8.67
CA MET A 287 2.38 -9.60 9.64
C MET A 287 1.74 -8.30 9.15
N VAL A 288 2.49 -7.46 8.44
CA VAL A 288 1.98 -6.15 8.00
C VAL A 288 1.47 -6.14 6.55
N GLY A 289 1.47 -7.28 5.84
CA GLY A 289 0.93 -7.39 4.50
C GLY A 289 1.75 -6.62 3.47
N HIS A 290 3.05 -6.88 3.43
CA HIS A 290 3.98 -6.28 2.46
C HIS A 290 4.44 -7.33 1.45
N GLY A 291 4.27 -7.03 0.15
CA GLY A 291 4.93 -7.78 -0.93
C GLY A 291 6.22 -7.10 -1.43
N ASN A 292 6.76 -6.11 -0.69
CA ASN A 292 7.94 -5.34 -1.11
C ASN A 292 8.82 -4.90 0.07
N ASP A 293 9.77 -5.74 0.49
CA ASP A 293 10.67 -5.39 1.60
C ASP A 293 11.59 -4.21 1.30
N LEU A 294 12.03 -4.03 0.05
CA LEU A 294 12.99 -2.98 -0.32
C LEU A 294 12.46 -1.55 -0.11
N THR A 295 11.22 -1.27 -0.53
CA THR A 295 10.60 0.05 -0.31
C THR A 295 10.07 0.17 1.12
N ALA A 296 9.93 -0.94 1.83
CA ALA A 296 9.44 -0.97 3.19
C ALA A 296 10.54 -0.75 4.25
N SER A 297 11.75 -1.20 4.00
CA SER A 297 12.91 -0.93 4.86
C SER A 297 13.26 0.56 4.90
N GLU A 298 13.17 1.25 3.76
CA GLU A 298 13.48 2.68 3.60
C GLU A 298 12.35 3.62 4.06
N HIS A 299 11.08 3.25 3.82
CA HIS A 299 9.96 4.15 4.08
C HIS A 299 9.23 3.93 5.40
N TYR A 300 9.29 2.73 6.01
CA TYR A 300 8.64 2.47 7.30
C TYR A 300 9.57 2.69 8.51
N GLY A 301 9.02 2.57 9.72
CA GLY A 301 9.74 2.83 10.96
C GLY A 301 11.06 2.06 11.02
N LYS A 302 12.12 2.74 11.47
CA LYS A 302 13.47 2.17 11.58
C LYS A 302 13.58 1.39 12.89
N ARG A 303 14.33 0.27 12.90
CA ARG A 303 14.56 -0.55 14.10
C ARG A 303 15.01 0.29 15.31
N LYS A 304 15.90 1.26 15.10
CA LYS A 304 16.40 2.20 16.12
C LYS A 304 15.32 3.06 16.81
N SER A 305 14.12 3.12 16.23
CA SER A 305 12.98 3.85 16.77
C SER A 305 11.97 2.94 17.46
N GLY A 306 12.21 1.63 17.49
CA GLY A 306 11.34 0.66 18.14
C GLY A 306 11.41 0.77 19.66
N THR A 307 10.31 0.40 20.30
CA THR A 307 10.20 0.21 21.74
C THR A 307 9.98 -1.28 21.97
N SER A 308 10.81 -1.91 22.82
CA SER A 308 10.68 -3.33 23.15
C SER A 308 9.41 -3.57 23.98
N THR A 309 8.64 -4.60 23.62
CA THR A 309 7.48 -5.09 24.38
C THR A 309 7.50 -6.61 24.34
N SER A 310 7.04 -7.28 25.40
CA SER A 310 6.87 -8.74 25.41
C SER A 310 5.68 -9.20 24.59
N ASP A 311 4.65 -8.36 24.51
CA ASP A 311 3.35 -8.74 23.95
C ASP A 311 3.31 -8.34 22.47
N LEU A 312 3.64 -9.28 21.61
CA LEU A 312 3.77 -9.05 20.18
C LEU A 312 2.86 -10.01 19.41
N ILE A 313 2.31 -9.48 18.32
CA ILE A 313 1.73 -10.30 17.27
C ILE A 313 2.81 -11.22 16.66
N LYS A 314 2.38 -12.37 16.14
CA LYS A 314 3.28 -13.34 15.49
C LYS A 314 2.92 -13.53 14.00
N PRO A 315 3.89 -13.85 13.14
CA PRO A 315 3.63 -14.15 11.73
C PRO A 315 2.99 -15.52 11.57
N ASN A 316 2.19 -15.70 10.51
CA ASN A 316 1.91 -17.03 10.00
C ASN A 316 3.16 -17.56 9.25
N GLU A 317 3.82 -18.59 9.77
CA GLU A 317 5.14 -19.00 9.29
C GLU A 317 5.10 -19.53 7.85
N THR A 318 3.99 -20.15 7.45
CA THR A 318 3.77 -20.67 6.09
C THR A 318 3.75 -19.58 5.01
N ASP A 319 3.59 -18.32 5.39
CA ASP A 319 3.62 -17.18 4.47
C ASP A 319 5.03 -16.64 4.20
N ILE A 320 5.99 -16.97 5.06
CA ILE A 320 7.36 -16.46 4.98
C ILE A 320 8.04 -16.85 3.65
N PRO A 321 7.95 -18.10 3.15
CA PRO A 321 8.53 -18.48 1.86
C PRO A 321 7.97 -17.66 0.69
N ARG A 322 6.66 -17.37 0.70
CA ARG A 322 5.99 -16.57 -0.35
C ARG A 322 6.55 -15.15 -0.42
N VAL A 323 6.76 -14.53 0.75
CA VAL A 323 7.40 -13.20 0.83
C VAL A 323 8.83 -13.24 0.30
N ARG A 324 9.63 -14.25 0.70
CA ARG A 324 11.01 -14.40 0.24
C ARG A 324 11.11 -14.56 -1.28
N GLN A 325 10.23 -15.34 -1.89
CA GLN A 325 10.18 -15.52 -3.35
C GLN A 325 9.87 -14.22 -4.10
N ILE A 326 8.96 -13.40 -3.57
CA ILE A 326 8.64 -12.11 -4.18
C ILE A 326 9.81 -11.13 -4.07
N LEU A 327 10.53 -11.17 -2.94
CA LEU A 327 11.71 -10.35 -2.73
C LEU A 327 12.85 -10.73 -3.69
N SER A 328 13.16 -12.03 -3.81
CA SER A 328 14.21 -12.52 -4.70
C SER A 328 13.92 -12.18 -6.17
N SER A 329 12.68 -12.39 -6.62
CA SER A 329 12.23 -12.08 -7.99
C SER A 329 12.35 -10.60 -8.35
N LYS A 330 12.37 -9.70 -7.36
CA LYS A 330 12.54 -8.25 -7.57
C LYS A 330 14.00 -7.83 -7.52
N LEU A 331 14.78 -8.43 -6.63
CA LEU A 331 16.23 -8.19 -6.58
C LEU A 331 16.88 -8.62 -7.90
N SER A 332 16.48 -9.77 -8.46
CA SER A 332 16.96 -10.20 -9.77
C SER A 332 16.60 -9.22 -10.89
N LYS A 333 15.36 -8.71 -10.93
CA LYS A 333 14.95 -7.68 -11.91
C LYS A 333 15.75 -6.39 -11.82
N ARG A 334 16.10 -5.96 -10.59
CA ARG A 334 16.89 -4.74 -10.38
C ARG A 334 18.36 -4.93 -10.75
N ALA A 335 18.95 -6.07 -10.39
CA ALA A 335 20.30 -6.43 -10.83
C ALA A 335 20.39 -6.47 -12.37
N PHE A 336 19.34 -6.95 -13.04
CA PHE A 336 19.27 -6.98 -14.50
C PHE A 336 19.12 -5.59 -15.14
N SER A 337 18.36 -4.68 -14.51
CA SER A 337 18.24 -3.30 -14.99
C SER A 337 19.53 -2.49 -14.80
N ASP A 338 20.29 -2.79 -13.75
CA ASP A 338 21.53 -2.09 -13.42
C ASP A 338 22.73 -2.66 -14.19
N SER A 339 22.58 -3.79 -14.90
CA SER A 339 23.63 -4.46 -15.67
C SER A 339 23.59 -4.20 -17.18
N HIS A 340 22.77 -3.26 -17.68
CA HIS A 340 22.91 -2.83 -19.08
C HIS A 340 24.16 -1.95 -19.21
N PRO A 341 25.18 -2.38 -19.99
CA PRO A 341 26.36 -1.56 -20.22
C PRO A 341 25.94 -0.27 -20.95
N GLU A 342 26.50 0.86 -20.50
CA GLU A 342 26.50 2.09 -21.28
C GLU A 342 26.94 1.76 -22.71
N ILE A 343 26.06 1.98 -23.68
CA ILE A 343 26.44 1.95 -25.09
C ILE A 343 27.46 3.08 -25.23
N PRO A 344 28.73 2.79 -25.61
CA PRO A 344 29.71 3.85 -25.81
C PRO A 344 29.18 4.75 -26.92
N ASN A 345 29.06 6.05 -26.62
CA ASN A 345 28.74 7.05 -27.64
C ASN A 345 29.77 6.93 -28.79
N ALA A 346 29.27 6.62 -29.98
CA ALA A 346 29.98 6.72 -31.25
C ALA A 346 29.37 7.84 -32.08
#